data_AF-A0A923WM74-F1
#
_entry.id   AF-A0A923WM74-F1
#
_cell.length_a   1.000
_cell.length_b   1.000
_cell.length_c   1.000
_cell.angle_alpha   90.00
_cell.angle_beta   90.00
_cell.angle_gamma   90.00
#
_symmetry.space_group_name_H-M   'P 1'
#
loop_
_entity.id
_entity.type
_entity.pdbx_description
1 polymer ?
#
loop_
_entity_poly.entity_id
_entity_poly.type
_entity_poly.pdbx_seq_one_letter_code
_entity_poly.pdbx_strand_id
1 'polypeptide(L)'
;MSNQLTRRLALLDDDAHRALLGQGLRGIERETLRVDQHGLLARTPHPAALGSALTHPQITTDYAEALLEFITPAEHDIGITLNQLDAIHRYAYTKLGDEMLWSESMPCELPDEAQNEIANYGHSNIGMLNHVYRRGLALRYG
;
A
#
# COMPACT_ATOMS: atom_id res chain seq x y z
N MET A 1 11.49 20.68 31.75
CA MET A 1 11.83 19.52 30.90
C MET A 1 12.40 18.42 31.77
N SER A 2 12.09 17.14 31.51
CA SER A 2 12.63 16.04 32.32
C SER A 2 14.14 15.91 32.10
N ASN A 3 14.89 15.54 33.15
CA ASN A 3 16.34 15.33 33.09
C ASN A 3 16.72 14.33 31.97
N GLN A 4 15.87 13.32 31.75
CA GLN A 4 16.04 12.31 30.70
C GLN A 4 15.93 12.88 29.28
N LEU A 5 14.98 13.78 29.00
CA LEU A 5 14.84 14.41 27.69
C LEU A 5 16.07 15.25 27.38
N THR A 6 16.51 16.09 28.32
CA THR A 6 17.70 16.94 28.17
C THR A 6 18.95 16.10 27.88
N ARG A 7 19.14 15.00 28.62
CA ARG A 7 20.27 14.08 28.38
C ARG A 7 20.22 13.45 26.98
N ARG A 8 19.05 13.03 26.51
CA ARG A 8 18.89 12.43 25.17
C ARG A 8 19.14 13.44 24.05
N LEU A 9 18.65 14.67 24.20
CA LEU A 9 18.90 15.73 23.23
C LEU A 9 20.40 16.07 23.16
N ALA A 10 21.08 16.17 24.31
CA ALA A 10 22.52 16.39 24.35
C ALA A 10 23.31 15.26 23.65
N LEU A 11 22.87 14.01 23.77
CA LEU A 11 23.49 12.88 23.06
C LEU A 11 23.32 12.96 21.54
N LEU A 12 22.16 13.43 21.05
CA LEU A 12 21.89 13.59 19.63
C LEU A 12 22.59 14.81 19.02
N ASP A 13 22.88 15.83 19.85
CA ASP A 13 23.57 17.05 19.43
C ASP A 13 25.10 16.91 19.42
N ASP A 14 25.64 15.86 20.04
CA ASP A 14 27.07 15.52 19.97
C ASP A 14 27.47 15.20 18.51
N ASP A 15 28.50 15.89 17.99
CA ASP A 15 29.01 15.70 16.63
C ASP A 15 29.41 14.24 16.34
N ALA A 16 29.85 13.49 17.36
CA ALA A 16 30.20 12.08 17.24
C ALA A 16 28.98 11.19 16.91
N HIS A 17 27.76 11.62 17.27
CA HIS A 17 26.53 10.85 17.11
C HIS A 17 25.58 11.44 16.05
N ARG A 18 25.72 12.71 15.69
CA ARG A 18 24.80 13.41 14.78
C ARG A 18 24.63 12.71 13.44
N ALA A 19 25.70 12.10 12.90
CA ALA A 19 25.66 11.36 11.64
C ALA A 19 24.71 10.14 11.68
N LEU A 20 24.45 9.57 12.87
CA LEU A 20 23.57 8.40 13.03
C LEU A 20 22.11 8.73 12.70
N LEU A 21 21.69 10.00 12.86
CA LEU A 21 20.33 10.44 12.53
C LEU A 21 20.01 10.32 11.03
N GLY A 22 21.04 10.38 10.18
CA GLY A 22 20.89 10.26 8.73
C GLY A 22 20.85 8.82 8.21
N GLN A 23 21.17 7.82 9.03
CA GLN A 23 21.36 6.44 8.58
C GLN A 23 20.07 5.61 8.53
N GLY A 24 18.95 6.15 9.00
CA GLY A 24 17.65 5.47 8.96
C GLY A 24 17.20 5.15 7.53
N LEU A 25 16.62 3.97 7.36
CA LEU A 25 15.95 3.55 6.12
C LEU A 25 14.47 3.96 6.14
N ARG A 26 13.89 4.20 4.96
CA ARG A 26 12.51 4.64 4.79
C ARG A 26 11.87 3.89 3.63
N GLY A 27 10.66 3.41 3.83
CA GLY A 27 9.80 2.84 2.80
C GLY A 27 8.39 3.43 2.93
N ILE A 28 7.61 3.33 1.86
CA ILE A 28 6.23 3.80 1.80
C ILE A 28 5.34 2.67 1.32
N GLU A 29 4.24 2.47 2.04
CA GLU A 29 3.08 1.69 1.63
C GLU A 29 1.95 2.68 1.33
N ARG A 30 1.34 2.59 0.16
CA ARG A 30 0.26 3.47 -0.27
C ARG A 30 -0.88 2.66 -0.87
N GLU A 31 -2.04 2.74 -0.23
CA GLU A 31 -3.28 2.10 -0.67
C GLU A 31 -4.11 3.03 -1.56
N THR A 32 -4.84 2.44 -2.51
CA THR A 32 -5.73 3.16 -3.43
C THR A 32 -6.75 2.24 -4.09
N LEU A 33 -8.00 2.68 -4.13
CA LEU A 33 -9.05 1.96 -4.84
C LEU A 33 -8.92 2.20 -6.35
N ARG A 34 -9.08 1.14 -7.14
CA ARG A 34 -9.38 1.25 -8.56
C ARG A 34 -10.84 1.65 -8.73
N VAL A 35 -11.09 2.64 -9.58
CA VAL A 35 -12.42 3.18 -9.89
C VAL A 35 -12.59 3.36 -11.39
N ASP A 36 -13.83 3.39 -11.87
CA ASP A 36 -14.12 3.77 -13.25
C ASP A 36 -14.06 5.29 -13.47
N GLN A 37 -14.33 5.72 -14.70
CA GLN A 37 -14.33 7.15 -15.08
C GLN A 37 -15.44 7.97 -14.41
N HIS A 38 -16.43 7.32 -13.80
CA HIS A 38 -17.49 7.95 -13.02
C HIS A 38 -17.17 7.99 -11.53
N GLY A 39 -16.04 7.42 -11.12
CA GLY A 39 -15.61 7.34 -9.73
C GLY A 39 -16.29 6.22 -8.95
N LEU A 40 -16.89 5.23 -9.62
CA LEU A 40 -17.46 4.05 -8.95
C LEU A 40 -16.40 2.96 -8.81
N LEU A 41 -16.49 2.15 -7.75
CA LEU A 41 -15.54 1.08 -7.48
C LEU A 41 -15.42 0.11 -8.66
N ALA A 42 -14.19 -0.15 -9.11
CA ALA A 42 -13.92 -1.10 -10.18
C ALA A 42 -14.28 -2.52 -9.74
N ARG A 43 -14.92 -3.28 -10.64
CA ARG A 43 -15.35 -4.68 -10.42
C ARG A 43 -14.57 -5.70 -11.26
N THR A 44 -13.51 -5.24 -11.90
CA THR A 44 -12.60 -6.09 -12.66
C THR A 44 -11.60 -6.75 -11.69
N PRO A 45 -11.09 -7.94 -12.01
CA PRO A 45 -10.05 -8.59 -11.21
C PRO A 45 -8.75 -7.78 -11.23
N HIS A 46 -7.82 -8.10 -10.33
CA HIS A 46 -6.47 -7.55 -10.35
C HIS A 46 -5.85 -7.65 -11.76
N PRO A 47 -5.38 -6.54 -12.37
CA PRO A 47 -4.87 -6.58 -13.73
C PRO A 47 -3.69 -7.55 -13.87
N ALA A 48 -3.83 -8.58 -14.72
CA ALA A 48 -2.80 -9.61 -14.90
C ALA A 48 -1.43 -9.05 -15.31
N ALA A 49 -1.38 -7.88 -15.96
CA ALA A 49 -0.15 -7.20 -16.33
C ALA A 49 0.62 -6.57 -15.15
N LEU A 50 0.00 -6.48 -13.97
CA LEU A 50 0.66 -6.13 -12.71
C LEU A 50 1.28 -7.36 -12.01
N GLY A 51 1.03 -8.55 -12.54
CA GLY A 51 1.59 -9.80 -12.04
C GLY A 51 0.71 -10.45 -10.97
N SER A 52 1.36 -11.11 -10.01
CA SER A 52 0.70 -11.83 -8.93
C SER A 52 0.69 -10.97 -7.67
N ALA A 53 -0.48 -10.50 -7.24
CA ALA A 53 -0.61 -9.76 -5.97
C ALA A 53 -0.02 -10.53 -4.78
N LEU A 54 -0.09 -11.87 -4.78
CA LEU A 54 0.46 -12.70 -3.70
C LEU A 54 1.98 -12.57 -3.52
N THR A 55 2.72 -12.25 -4.59
CA THR A 55 4.20 -12.38 -4.60
C THR A 55 4.93 -11.19 -5.20
N HIS A 56 4.22 -10.24 -5.82
CA HIS A 56 4.85 -9.12 -6.49
C HIS A 56 5.36 -8.12 -5.43
N PRO A 57 6.66 -7.72 -5.48
CA PRO A 57 7.30 -7.04 -4.34
C PRO A 57 6.90 -5.58 -4.16
N GLN A 58 6.26 -4.96 -5.16
CA GLN A 58 6.00 -3.52 -5.19
C GLN A 58 4.53 -3.15 -5.40
N ILE A 59 3.71 -4.11 -5.83
CA ILE A 59 2.32 -3.90 -6.24
C ILE A 59 1.55 -5.13 -5.80
N THR A 60 0.63 -4.96 -4.87
CA THR A 60 -0.24 -6.01 -4.37
C THR A 60 -1.65 -5.45 -4.25
N THR A 61 -2.54 -6.23 -3.66
CA THR A 61 -3.84 -5.80 -3.17
C THR A 61 -3.82 -5.88 -1.65
N ASP A 62 -4.56 -5.00 -0.97
CA ASP A 62 -4.87 -5.21 0.45
C ASP A 62 -6.21 -5.94 0.62
N TYR A 63 -7.21 -5.35 1.29
CA TYR A 63 -8.44 -6.02 1.71
C TYR A 63 -9.29 -6.48 0.52
N ALA A 64 -9.55 -5.57 -0.42
CA ALA A 64 -10.39 -5.80 -1.58
C ALA A 64 -9.55 -6.03 -2.84
N GLU A 65 -10.11 -6.76 -3.81
CA GLU A 65 -9.50 -7.01 -5.12
C GLU A 65 -9.26 -5.71 -5.92
N ALA A 66 -10.09 -4.70 -5.66
CA ALA A 66 -9.96 -3.37 -6.23
C ALA A 66 -9.02 -2.44 -5.43
N LEU A 67 -8.61 -2.81 -4.23
CA LEU A 67 -7.75 -2.00 -3.37
C LEU A 67 -6.28 -2.34 -3.64
N LEU A 68 -5.65 -1.59 -4.56
CA LEU A 68 -4.23 -1.72 -4.82
C LEU A 68 -3.40 -1.14 -3.66
N GLU A 69 -2.26 -1.78 -3.41
CA GLU A 69 -1.26 -1.31 -2.46
C GLU A 69 0.11 -1.26 -3.15
N PHE A 70 0.76 -0.11 -3.06
CA PHE A 70 2.09 0.13 -3.61
C PHE A 70 3.12 0.16 -2.50
N ILE A 71 4.20 -0.59 -2.67
CA ILE A 71 5.23 -0.81 -1.66
C ILE A 71 6.59 -0.43 -2.23
N THR A 72 7.29 0.51 -1.60
CA THR A 72 8.67 0.85 -1.97
C THR A 72 9.67 0.05 -1.13
N PRO A 73 10.83 -0.32 -1.69
CA PRO A 73 11.97 -0.77 -0.89
C PRO A 73 12.36 0.24 0.21
N ALA A 74 13.06 -0.27 1.22
CA ALA A 74 13.61 0.55 2.29
C ALA A 74 14.91 1.22 1.81
N GLU A 75 14.91 2.54 1.72
CA GLU A 75 15.99 3.34 1.12
C GLU A 75 16.57 4.38 2.10
N HIS A 76 17.84 4.71 1.91
CA HIS A 76 18.52 5.74 2.71
C HIS A 76 18.15 7.17 2.30
N ASP A 77 17.79 7.38 1.03
CA ASP A 77 17.47 8.69 0.48
C ASP A 77 15.97 8.83 0.24
N ILE A 78 15.39 9.93 0.73
CA ILE A 78 13.95 10.22 0.62
C ILE A 78 13.55 10.43 -0.85
N GLY A 79 14.40 11.07 -1.64
CA GLY A 79 14.16 11.31 -3.05
C GLY A 79 14.08 10.01 -3.84
N ILE A 80 14.93 9.03 -3.53
CA ILE A 80 14.86 7.68 -4.13
C ILE A 80 13.51 7.02 -3.80
N THR A 81 13.09 7.01 -2.53
CA THR A 81 11.79 6.43 -2.12
C THR A 81 10.62 7.06 -2.87
N LEU A 82 10.58 8.40 -2.96
CA LEU A 82 9.51 9.12 -3.65
C LEU A 82 9.53 8.87 -5.17
N ASN A 83 10.71 8.82 -5.79
CA ASN A 83 10.84 8.51 -7.22
C ASN A 83 10.41 7.06 -7.53
N GLN A 84 10.71 6.11 -6.64
CA GLN A 84 10.23 4.73 -6.77
C GLN A 84 8.70 4.67 -6.67
N LEU A 85 8.11 5.38 -5.70
CA LEU A 85 6.66 5.44 -5.57
C LEU A 85 6.00 6.04 -6.82
N ASP A 86 6.54 7.13 -7.37
CA ASP A 86 6.09 7.72 -8.64
C ASP A 86 6.19 6.72 -9.79
N ALA A 87 7.33 6.03 -9.92
CA ALA A 87 7.53 5.03 -10.96
C ALA A 87 6.51 3.87 -10.87
N ILE A 88 6.20 3.39 -9.67
CA ILE A 88 5.17 2.36 -9.44
C ILE A 88 3.80 2.87 -9.90
N HIS A 89 3.40 4.09 -9.52
CA HIS A 89 2.14 4.69 -9.95
C HIS A 89 2.04 4.81 -11.46
N ARG A 90 3.08 5.35 -12.10
CA ARG A 90 3.12 5.53 -13.56
C ARG A 90 3.01 4.20 -14.28
N TYR A 91 3.74 3.18 -13.82
CA TYR A 91 3.65 1.84 -14.38
C TYR A 91 2.24 1.27 -14.23
N ALA A 92 1.66 1.36 -13.02
CA ALA A 92 0.32 0.86 -12.74
C ALA A 92 -0.71 1.49 -13.68
N TYR A 93 -0.71 2.82 -13.83
CA TYR A 93 -1.61 3.53 -14.76
C TYR A 93 -1.50 3.03 -16.21
N THR A 94 -0.33 2.60 -16.68
CA THR A 94 -0.22 2.02 -18.03
C THR A 94 -0.95 0.67 -18.20
N LYS A 95 -1.36 0.04 -17.09
CA LYS A 95 -1.98 -1.29 -17.04
C LYS A 95 -3.45 -1.27 -16.59
N LEU A 96 -4.00 -0.12 -16.26
CA LEU A 96 -5.38 0.04 -15.74
C LEU A 96 -6.44 0.17 -16.85
N GLY A 97 -6.05 0.35 -18.10
CA GLY A 97 -7.01 0.61 -19.18
C GLY A 97 -7.73 1.95 -18.95
N ASP A 98 -9.06 1.90 -18.85
CA ASP A 98 -9.93 3.06 -18.60
C ASP A 98 -10.17 3.34 -17.10
N GLU A 99 -9.66 2.50 -16.20
CA GLU A 99 -9.77 2.69 -14.74
C GLU A 99 -8.79 3.76 -14.24
N MET A 100 -9.14 4.35 -13.10
CA MET A 100 -8.36 5.34 -12.38
C MET A 100 -8.06 4.89 -10.96
N LEU A 101 -7.12 5.60 -10.31
CA LEU A 101 -6.80 5.41 -8.89
C LEU A 101 -7.49 6.49 -8.05
N TRP A 102 -8.23 6.07 -7.03
CA TRP A 102 -8.88 6.96 -6.08
C TRP A 102 -7.84 7.67 -5.20
N SER A 103 -7.95 8.99 -5.07
CA SER A 103 -6.93 9.83 -4.43
C SER A 103 -7.19 10.09 -2.94
N GLU A 104 -8.43 9.96 -2.48
CA GLU A 104 -8.83 10.29 -1.12
C GLU A 104 -8.79 9.07 -0.19
N SER A 105 -8.60 9.30 1.12
CA SER A 105 -8.63 8.22 2.11
C SER A 105 -10.04 7.70 2.35
N MET A 106 -11.05 8.57 2.34
CA MET A 106 -12.44 8.15 2.40
C MET A 106 -12.82 7.56 1.03
N PRO A 107 -13.49 6.40 0.99
CA PRO A 107 -13.72 5.69 -0.25
C PRO A 107 -14.66 6.47 -1.17
N CYS A 108 -14.66 6.08 -2.44
CA CYS A 108 -15.75 6.40 -3.35
C CYS A 108 -17.07 5.79 -2.87
N GLU A 109 -18.14 5.98 -3.64
CA GLU A 109 -19.38 5.24 -3.39
C GLU A 109 -19.08 3.73 -3.44
N LEU A 110 -19.28 3.07 -2.30
CA LEU A 110 -19.09 1.64 -2.17
C LEU A 110 -20.40 0.93 -2.52
N PRO A 111 -20.35 -0.20 -3.23
CA PRO A 111 -21.52 -1.02 -3.44
C PRO A 111 -21.93 -1.70 -2.12
N ASP A 112 -23.06 -2.40 -2.13
CA ASP A 112 -23.44 -3.27 -1.02
C ASP A 112 -22.30 -4.23 -0.67
N GLU A 113 -22.11 -4.53 0.62
CA GLU A 113 -20.99 -5.33 1.13
C GLU A 113 -20.84 -6.69 0.42
N ALA A 114 -21.97 -7.33 0.07
CA ALA A 114 -21.99 -8.59 -0.66
C ALA A 114 -21.40 -8.52 -2.09
N GLN A 115 -21.23 -7.30 -2.62
CA GLN A 115 -20.65 -7.01 -3.94
C GLN A 115 -19.20 -6.51 -3.84
N ASN A 116 -18.65 -6.33 -2.63
CA ASN A 116 -17.25 -5.98 -2.44
C ASN A 116 -16.39 -7.24 -2.60
N GLU A 117 -15.64 -7.32 -3.69
CA GLU A 117 -14.77 -8.46 -3.95
C GLU A 117 -13.54 -8.43 -3.05
N ILE A 118 -13.40 -9.46 -2.21
CA ILE A 118 -12.23 -9.65 -1.36
C ILE A 118 -11.04 -10.08 -2.22
N ALA A 119 -9.86 -9.55 -1.91
CA ALA A 119 -8.62 -9.82 -2.64
C ALA A 119 -8.38 -11.32 -2.85
N ASN A 120 -8.06 -11.68 -4.10
CA ASN A 120 -7.86 -13.05 -4.55
C ASN A 120 -6.39 -13.33 -4.84
N TYR A 121 -5.84 -14.29 -4.11
CA TYR A 121 -4.42 -14.70 -4.19
C TYR A 121 -4.23 -16.07 -4.83
N GLY A 122 -5.23 -16.57 -5.56
CA GLY A 122 -5.23 -17.88 -6.20
C GLY A 122 -5.44 -19.06 -5.23
N HIS A 123 -5.22 -20.28 -5.72
CA HIS A 123 -5.60 -21.52 -5.03
C HIS A 123 -4.49 -22.18 -4.19
N SER A 124 -3.32 -21.55 -4.07
CA SER A 124 -2.28 -22.07 -3.18
C SER A 124 -2.74 -21.99 -1.72
N ASN A 125 -2.22 -22.86 -0.84
CA ASN A 125 -2.60 -22.83 0.58
C ASN A 125 -2.38 -21.44 1.23
N ILE A 126 -1.28 -20.76 0.88
CA ILE A 126 -0.99 -19.42 1.40
C ILE A 126 -1.90 -18.35 0.79
N GLY A 127 -2.26 -18.47 -0.50
CA GLY A 127 -3.22 -17.58 -1.14
C GLY A 127 -4.62 -17.70 -0.54
N MET A 128 -5.09 -18.95 -0.36
CA MET A 128 -6.38 -19.23 0.28
C MET A 128 -6.41 -18.78 1.74
N LEU A 129 -5.31 -18.92 2.48
CA LEU A 129 -5.22 -18.42 3.86
C LEU A 129 -5.39 -16.89 3.92
N ASN A 130 -4.70 -16.15 3.04
CA ASN A 130 -4.81 -14.69 2.96
C ASN A 130 -6.22 -14.22 2.58
N HIS A 131 -6.89 -14.97 1.68
CA HIS A 131 -8.27 -14.70 1.30
C HIS A 131 -9.26 -14.99 2.44
N VAL A 132 -9.12 -16.14 3.11
CA VAL A 132 -9.97 -16.51 4.26
C VAL A 132 -9.80 -15.53 5.44
N TYR A 133 -8.59 -15.05 5.68
CA TYR A 133 -8.33 -14.00 6.67
C TYR A 133 -9.19 -12.75 6.41
N ARG A 134 -9.21 -12.25 5.17
CA ARG A 134 -10.00 -11.08 4.77
C ARG A 134 -11.50 -11.33 4.80
N ARG A 135 -11.95 -12.53 4.43
CA ARG A 135 -13.36 -12.94 4.68
C ARG A 135 -13.72 -12.89 6.17
N GLY A 136 -12.78 -13.25 7.04
CA GLY A 136 -12.95 -13.12 8.48
C GLY A 136 -13.03 -11.67 8.96
N LEU A 137 -12.32 -10.75 8.31
CA LEU A 137 -12.42 -9.31 8.59
C LEU A 137 -13.79 -8.77 8.18
N ALA A 138 -14.27 -9.10 6.96
CA ALA A 138 -15.60 -8.72 6.47
C ALA A 138 -16.69 -9.09 7.48
N LEU A 139 -16.72 -10.35 7.90
CA LEU A 139 -17.71 -10.86 8.86
C LEU A 139 -17.67 -10.17 10.24
N ARG A 140 -16.57 -9.51 10.61
CA ARG A 140 -16.39 -8.88 11.93
C ARG A 140 -16.59 -7.37 11.89
N TYR A 141 -16.25 -6.72 10.78
CA TYR A 141 -16.11 -5.27 10.71
C TYR A 141 -16.86 -4.63 9.53
N GLY A 142 -17.31 -5.41 8.55
CA GLY A 142 -17.82 -4.93 7.26
C GLY A 142 -16.70 -4.72 6.25
#